data_AF-A0A418R9G5-F1
#
_entry.id   AF-A0A418R9G5-F1
#
_cell.length_a   1.000
_cell.length_b   1.000
_cell.length_c   1.000
_cell.angle_alpha   90.00
_cell.angle_beta   90.00
_cell.angle_gamma   90.00
#
_symmetry.space_group_name_H-M   'P 1'
#
loop_
_entity.id
_entity.type
_entity.pdbx_description
1 polymer ?
#
loop_
_entity_poly.entity_id
_entity_poly.type
_entity_poly.pdbx_seq_one_letter_code
_entity_poly.pdbx_strand_id
1 'polypeptide(L)'
;MKTYFEGIKEVLVQEIESAEFIIYIAVAWITDYDLISTLVKKMKSGIQIEVIVNGDYQFSKVKSQFNEFLFHGGKLYLYENKGKSIMHNKFCVIDLNTTITGSYNWSFSASAYHKENIIIEKDNFLFASQFAREFFKIKRASIVFDSKYIPYDSAVYASVIKTGDFDEEGFDQYCWVEVEEGNRIGILFVYGCYSYDIPDKIFGVWTEHALDTTYSKENPKLAYHNGKALYDFDCLDSRLSSYRVK
;
A
#
# COMPACT_ATOMS: atom_id res chain seq x y z
N MET A 1 19.05 -11.59 -13.51
CA MET A 1 19.76 -10.48 -12.84
C MET A 1 20.43 -9.52 -13.81
N LYS A 2 20.26 -8.21 -13.63
CA LYS A 2 20.99 -7.14 -14.33
C LYS A 2 21.33 -6.00 -13.39
N THR A 3 22.49 -5.37 -13.56
CA THR A 3 22.95 -4.24 -12.73
C THR A 3 23.01 -2.96 -13.56
N TYR A 4 22.68 -1.83 -12.93
CA TYR A 4 22.71 -0.51 -13.55
C TYR A 4 23.45 0.48 -12.65
N PHE A 5 24.27 1.32 -13.28
CA PHE A 5 25.05 2.39 -12.63
C PHE A 5 24.70 3.78 -13.19
N GLU A 6 23.96 3.82 -14.30
CA GLU A 6 23.54 5.03 -15.01
C GLU A 6 22.10 4.82 -15.50
N GLY A 7 21.38 5.91 -15.78
CA GLY A 7 19.99 5.86 -16.25
C GLY A 7 19.03 5.17 -15.26
N ILE A 8 19.36 5.22 -13.96
CA ILE A 8 18.66 4.44 -12.92
C ILE A 8 17.19 4.86 -12.82
N LYS A 9 16.91 6.16 -12.93
CA LYS A 9 15.54 6.70 -12.87
C LYS A 9 14.70 6.18 -14.03
N GLU A 10 15.23 6.21 -15.24
CA GLU A 10 14.55 5.77 -16.46
C GLU A 10 14.24 4.27 -16.37
N VAL A 11 15.20 3.48 -15.88
CA VAL A 11 15.00 2.05 -15.65
C VAL A 11 13.93 1.81 -14.58
N LEU A 12 13.95 2.54 -13.45
CA LEU A 12 12.91 2.42 -12.42
C LEU A 12 11.51 2.73 -12.98
N VAL A 13 11.38 3.78 -13.78
CA VAL A 13 10.10 4.14 -14.43
C VAL A 13 9.62 3.00 -15.33
N GLN A 14 10.49 2.44 -16.17
CA GLN A 14 10.12 1.33 -17.06
C GLN A 14 9.62 0.10 -16.29
N GLU A 15 10.30 -0.26 -15.20
CA GLU A 15 9.87 -1.39 -14.37
C GLU A 15 8.54 -1.12 -13.67
N ILE A 16 8.37 0.08 -13.08
CA ILE A 16 7.10 0.49 -12.46
C ILE A 16 5.95 0.45 -13.47
N GLU A 17 6.17 0.95 -14.70
CA GLU A 17 5.16 0.95 -15.76
C GLU A 17 4.79 -0.46 -16.22
N SER A 18 5.67 -1.46 -16.02
CA SER A 18 5.40 -2.86 -16.37
C SER A 18 4.57 -3.65 -15.35
N ALA A 19 4.35 -3.11 -14.14
CA ALA A 19 3.62 -3.83 -13.08
C ALA A 19 2.16 -4.15 -13.46
N GLU A 20 1.64 -5.31 -13.08
CA GLU A 20 0.29 -5.75 -13.45
C GLU A 20 -0.67 -5.90 -12.25
N PHE A 21 -0.15 -6.07 -11.03
CA PHE A 21 -0.96 -6.32 -9.84
C PHE A 21 -0.58 -5.47 -8.64
N ILE A 22 0.69 -5.50 -8.23
CA ILE A 22 1.11 -4.89 -6.96
C ILE A 22 2.56 -4.41 -6.95
N ILE A 23 2.81 -3.31 -6.26
CA ILE A 23 4.15 -2.77 -6.02
C ILE A 23 4.36 -2.51 -4.52
N TYR A 24 5.41 -3.08 -3.94
CA TYR A 24 5.89 -2.80 -2.59
C TYR A 24 7.20 -2.03 -2.63
N ILE A 25 7.26 -0.84 -2.03
CA ILE A 25 8.45 0.02 -2.05
C ILE A 25 8.88 0.31 -0.62
N ALA A 26 10.09 -0.09 -0.24
CA ALA A 26 10.71 0.35 1.00
C ALA A 26 12.03 1.04 0.68
N VAL A 27 12.02 2.36 0.77
CA VAL A 27 13.17 3.21 0.45
C VAL A 27 13.34 4.27 1.52
N ALA A 28 14.58 4.52 1.95
CA ALA A 28 14.84 5.47 3.02
C ALA A 28 14.20 6.84 2.73
N TRP A 29 14.33 7.32 1.49
CA TRP A 29 13.77 8.57 1.02
C TRP A 29 13.23 8.47 -0.41
N ILE A 30 12.06 9.06 -0.62
CA ILE A 30 11.51 9.41 -1.94
C ILE A 30 11.34 10.92 -1.94
N THR A 31 12.07 11.63 -2.81
CA THR A 31 11.88 13.08 -2.99
C THR A 31 11.88 13.50 -4.46
N ASP A 32 11.96 12.56 -5.39
CA ASP A 32 11.81 12.81 -6.82
C ASP A 32 10.32 12.81 -7.18
N TYR A 33 9.83 13.95 -7.67
CA TYR A 33 8.40 14.13 -7.98
C TYR A 33 7.97 13.37 -9.23
N ASP A 34 8.89 13.10 -10.16
CA ASP A 34 8.56 12.32 -11.35
C ASP A 34 8.35 10.85 -10.98
N LEU A 35 9.10 10.33 -10.01
CA LEU A 35 8.87 8.98 -9.49
C LEU A 35 7.52 8.89 -8.75
N ILE A 36 7.19 9.88 -7.90
CA ILE A 36 5.89 9.92 -7.21
C ILE A 36 4.74 10.00 -8.24
N SER A 37 4.84 10.88 -9.24
CA SER A 37 3.81 10.99 -10.29
C SER A 37 3.71 9.73 -11.16
N THR A 38 4.82 9.04 -11.40
CA THR A 38 4.82 7.73 -12.08
C THR A 38 4.05 6.68 -11.27
N LEU A 39 4.22 6.65 -9.94
CA LEU A 39 3.43 5.76 -9.07
C LEU A 39 1.94 6.10 -9.17
N VAL A 40 1.57 7.38 -9.09
CA VAL A 40 0.17 7.82 -9.24
C VAL A 40 -0.41 7.41 -10.59
N LYS A 41 0.30 7.66 -11.68
CA LYS A 41 -0.10 7.23 -13.03
C LYS A 41 -0.33 5.73 -13.09
N LYS A 42 0.52 4.95 -12.42
CA LYS A 42 0.40 3.49 -12.39
C LYS A 42 -0.77 3.01 -11.53
N MET A 43 -1.04 3.65 -10.39
CA MET A 43 -2.24 3.34 -9.59
C MET A 43 -3.53 3.63 -10.35
N LYS A 44 -3.57 4.69 -11.15
CA LYS A 44 -4.71 5.01 -12.03
C LYS A 44 -5.01 3.91 -13.05
N SER A 45 -4.08 2.98 -13.32
CA SER A 45 -4.34 1.78 -14.13
C SER A 45 -4.83 0.57 -13.32
N GLY A 46 -5.22 0.76 -12.05
CA GLY A 46 -5.79 -0.29 -11.18
C GLY A 46 -4.78 -1.08 -10.35
N ILE A 47 -3.54 -0.61 -10.24
CA ILE A 47 -2.46 -1.31 -9.53
C ILE A 47 -2.41 -0.88 -8.07
N GLN A 48 -2.29 -1.84 -7.15
CA GLN A 48 -2.06 -1.53 -5.74
C GLN A 48 -0.60 -1.13 -5.52
N ILE A 49 -0.36 0.01 -4.87
CA ILE A 49 1.01 0.42 -4.50
C ILE A 49 1.07 0.75 -3.02
N GLU A 50 2.03 0.13 -2.33
CA GLU A 50 2.36 0.44 -0.95
C GLU A 50 3.80 0.94 -0.82
N VAL A 51 3.96 2.02 -0.07
CA VAL A 51 5.23 2.73 0.10
C VAL A 51 5.56 2.86 1.57
N ILE A 52 6.80 2.54 1.95
CA ILE A 52 7.38 2.81 3.26
C ILE A 52 8.58 3.76 3.09
N VAL A 53 8.55 4.86 3.83
CA VAL A 53 9.64 5.85 3.93
C VAL A 53 9.93 6.21 5.38
N ASN A 54 11.05 6.84 5.68
CA ASN A 54 11.28 7.39 7.02
C ASN A 54 10.38 8.60 7.29
N GLY A 55 9.76 8.66 8.47
CA GLY A 55 8.98 9.81 8.94
C GLY A 55 9.86 10.97 9.42
N ASP A 56 10.74 11.48 8.54
CA ASP A 56 11.77 12.46 8.90
C ASP A 56 11.62 13.81 8.16
N TYR A 57 12.64 14.65 8.28
CA TYR A 57 12.69 15.97 7.63
C TYR A 57 12.66 15.88 6.10
N GLN A 58 13.21 14.83 5.49
CA GLN A 58 13.21 14.67 4.03
C GLN A 58 11.80 14.35 3.55
N PHE A 59 11.08 13.45 4.24
CA PHE A 59 9.68 13.20 3.95
C PHE A 59 8.81 14.46 4.15
N SER A 60 9.06 15.24 5.20
CA SER A 60 8.31 16.46 5.51
C SER A 60 8.28 17.48 4.36
N LYS A 61 9.34 17.52 3.52
CA LYS A 61 9.42 18.40 2.34
C LYS A 61 8.48 18.00 1.20
N VAL A 62 8.14 16.72 1.12
CA VAL A 62 7.42 16.14 -0.02
C VAL A 62 6.07 15.55 0.36
N LYS A 63 5.70 15.58 1.64
CA LYS A 63 4.45 15.01 2.15
C LYS A 63 3.21 15.43 1.35
N SER A 64 3.13 16.68 0.88
CA SER A 64 1.99 17.16 0.08
C SER A 64 1.93 16.56 -1.32
N GLN A 65 3.05 16.10 -1.86
CA GLN A 65 3.10 15.42 -3.16
C GLN A 65 2.48 14.02 -3.08
N PHE A 66 2.44 13.43 -1.88
CA PHE A 66 1.73 12.18 -1.65
C PHE A 66 0.22 12.35 -1.47
N ASN A 67 -0.33 13.58 -1.50
CA ASN A 67 -1.78 13.78 -1.39
C ASN A 67 -2.54 13.09 -2.54
N GLU A 68 -2.08 13.28 -3.78
CA GLU A 68 -2.68 12.61 -4.95
C GLU A 68 -2.47 11.08 -4.89
N PHE A 69 -1.31 10.65 -4.38
CA PHE A 69 -1.03 9.24 -4.16
C PHE A 69 -2.04 8.60 -3.20
N LEU A 70 -2.29 9.23 -2.05
CA LEU A 70 -3.25 8.76 -1.05
C LEU A 70 -4.69 8.84 -1.56
N PHE A 71 -5.02 9.91 -2.30
CA PHE A 71 -6.35 10.09 -2.91
C PHE A 71 -6.70 8.95 -3.88
N HIS A 72 -5.72 8.38 -4.58
CA HIS A 72 -5.92 7.25 -5.48
C HIS A 72 -5.72 5.88 -4.81
N GLY A 73 -5.83 5.78 -3.48
CA GLY A 73 -5.77 4.53 -2.74
C GLY A 73 -4.37 3.99 -2.47
N GLY A 74 -3.34 4.79 -2.75
CA GLY A 74 -1.97 4.44 -2.41
C GLY A 74 -1.77 4.35 -0.90
N LYS A 75 -1.11 3.29 -0.42
CA LYS A 75 -0.88 3.10 1.03
C LYS A 75 0.51 3.59 1.39
N LEU A 76 0.59 4.62 2.22
CA LEU A 76 1.87 5.20 2.65
C LEU A 76 2.09 4.95 4.15
N TYR A 77 3.27 4.44 4.49
CA TYR A 77 3.66 4.14 5.86
C TYR A 77 4.94 4.90 6.23
N LEU A 78 4.93 5.53 7.39
CA LEU A 78 6.11 6.20 7.94
C LEU A 78 6.78 5.30 8.96
N TYR A 79 8.02 4.93 8.67
CA TYR A 79 8.89 4.34 9.67
C TYR A 79 9.32 5.42 10.65
N GLU A 80 8.71 5.42 11.83
CA GLU A 80 9.03 6.33 12.93
C GLU A 80 9.94 5.65 13.94
N ASN A 81 11.05 6.29 14.22
CA ASN A 81 12.09 5.73 15.05
C ASN A 81 11.97 6.23 16.50
N LYS A 82 11.52 5.35 17.42
CA LYS A 82 11.54 5.58 18.87
C LYS A 82 12.92 5.33 19.51
N GLY A 83 14.06 5.50 18.81
CA GLY A 83 15.37 5.37 19.46
C GLY A 83 16.63 5.07 18.63
N LYS A 84 16.89 5.77 17.51
CA LYS A 84 18.20 5.93 16.81
C LYS A 84 18.54 5.06 15.58
N SER A 85 17.72 4.10 15.13
CA SER A 85 17.95 3.42 13.83
C SER A 85 17.02 3.90 12.71
N ILE A 86 17.58 4.26 11.55
CA ILE A 86 16.81 4.67 10.36
C ILE A 86 16.52 3.45 9.47
N MET A 87 15.36 3.42 8.80
CA MET A 87 15.12 2.45 7.74
C MET A 87 15.96 2.88 6.54
N HIS A 88 17.10 2.20 6.31
CA HIS A 88 18.04 2.54 5.23
C HIS A 88 17.94 1.61 4.01
N ASN A 89 16.91 0.76 3.95
CA ASN A 89 16.65 -0.05 2.76
C ASN A 89 16.36 0.83 1.55
N LYS A 90 16.69 0.31 0.36
CA LYS A 90 16.17 0.81 -0.92
C LYS A 90 15.84 -0.40 -1.79
N PHE A 91 14.58 -0.81 -1.76
CA PHE A 91 14.10 -1.86 -2.62
C PHE A 91 12.66 -1.62 -3.07
N CYS A 92 12.33 -2.24 -4.19
CA CYS A 92 11.01 -2.30 -4.78
C CYS A 92 10.75 -3.74 -5.21
N VAL A 93 9.57 -4.27 -4.89
CA VAL A 93 9.10 -5.58 -5.32
C VAL A 93 7.86 -5.37 -6.18
N ILE A 94 7.89 -5.90 -7.40
CA ILE A 94 6.82 -5.78 -8.39
C ILE A 94 6.25 -7.18 -8.64
N ASP A 95 4.94 -7.31 -8.48
CA ASP A 95 4.14 -8.51 -8.74
C ASP A 95 4.67 -9.78 -8.07
N LEU A 96 5.36 -9.62 -6.92
CA LEU A 96 6.07 -10.69 -6.20
C LEU A 96 7.02 -11.52 -7.08
N ASN A 97 7.48 -10.98 -8.20
CA ASN A 97 8.29 -11.71 -9.19
C ASN A 97 9.53 -10.94 -9.63
N THR A 98 9.48 -9.60 -9.60
CA THR A 98 10.60 -8.72 -9.90
C THR A 98 11.05 -7.98 -8.64
N THR A 99 12.35 -7.96 -8.37
CA THR A 99 12.96 -7.22 -7.27
C THR A 99 13.98 -6.24 -7.81
N ILE A 100 13.87 -4.98 -7.37
CA ILE A 100 14.85 -3.93 -7.62
C ILE A 100 15.45 -3.54 -6.28
N THR A 101 16.77 -3.54 -6.13
CA THR A 101 17.44 -3.12 -4.90
C THR A 101 18.80 -2.52 -5.17
N GLY A 102 19.30 -1.68 -4.27
CA GLY A 102 20.63 -1.09 -4.39
C GLY A 102 20.86 0.04 -3.40
N SER A 103 21.74 0.97 -3.76
CA SER A 103 22.05 2.14 -2.94
C SER A 103 21.13 3.33 -3.22
N TYR A 104 20.48 3.36 -4.39
CA TYR A 104 19.73 4.49 -4.91
C TYR A 104 18.49 4.83 -4.08
N ASN A 105 18.53 5.97 -3.40
CA ASN A 105 17.30 6.60 -2.89
C ASN A 105 16.51 7.21 -4.06
N TRP A 106 15.19 7.26 -3.95
CA TRP A 106 14.33 7.80 -5.01
C TRP A 106 14.23 9.32 -4.90
N SER A 107 15.39 9.98 -4.86
CA SER A 107 15.54 11.41 -4.63
C SER A 107 16.23 12.07 -5.81
N PHE A 108 15.87 13.33 -6.08
CA PHE A 108 16.53 14.14 -7.10
C PHE A 108 18.06 14.16 -6.91
N SER A 109 18.53 14.24 -5.66
CA SER A 109 19.97 14.26 -5.36
C SER A 109 20.68 12.97 -5.76
N ALA A 110 20.04 11.81 -5.55
CA ALA A 110 20.59 10.53 -5.99
C ALA A 110 20.71 10.47 -7.53
N SER A 111 19.72 11.01 -8.24
CA SER A 111 19.74 11.07 -9.71
C SER A 111 20.78 12.04 -10.28
N ALA A 112 21.02 13.17 -9.62
CA ALA A 112 21.79 14.28 -10.20
C ALA A 112 23.24 14.37 -9.70
N TYR A 113 23.54 13.86 -8.49
CA TYR A 113 24.79 14.19 -7.82
C TYR A 113 25.53 13.00 -7.20
N HIS A 114 24.92 11.82 -7.12
CA HIS A 114 25.52 10.66 -6.44
C HIS A 114 25.88 9.55 -7.43
N LYS A 115 26.91 8.77 -7.08
CA LYS A 115 27.23 7.51 -7.76
C LYS A 115 26.51 6.38 -7.04
N GLU A 116 25.44 5.90 -7.66
CA GLU A 116 24.53 4.93 -7.08
C GLU A 116 24.45 3.70 -8.00
N ASN A 117 23.90 2.60 -7.48
CA ASN A 117 23.62 1.43 -8.29
C ASN A 117 22.27 0.82 -7.92
N ILE A 118 21.69 0.10 -8.88
CA ILE A 118 20.59 -0.84 -8.65
C ILE A 118 20.89 -2.18 -9.32
N ILE A 119 20.33 -3.23 -8.75
CA ILE A 119 20.27 -4.59 -9.30
C ILE A 119 18.79 -4.89 -9.49
N ILE A 120 18.46 -5.46 -10.65
CA ILE A 120 17.13 -5.95 -10.99
C ILE A 120 17.20 -7.46 -11.17
N GLU A 121 16.41 -8.16 -10.40
CA GLU A 121 16.16 -9.59 -10.53
C GLU A 121 14.71 -9.80 -10.99
N LYS A 122 14.52 -10.38 -12.17
CA LYS A 122 13.20 -10.67 -12.76
C LYS A 122 12.93 -12.17 -12.72
N ASP A 123 11.65 -12.54 -12.80
CA ASP A 123 11.20 -13.93 -12.92
C ASP A 123 11.67 -14.82 -11.78
N ASN A 124 11.75 -14.26 -10.56
CA ASN A 124 12.28 -14.93 -9.39
C ASN A 124 11.42 -14.68 -8.15
N PHE A 125 10.31 -15.40 -8.07
CA PHE A 125 9.39 -15.36 -6.92
C PHE A 125 10.06 -15.63 -5.57
N LEU A 126 11.00 -16.57 -5.49
CA LEU A 126 11.69 -16.90 -4.25
C LEU A 126 12.56 -15.75 -3.74
N PHE A 127 13.18 -15.00 -4.64
CA PHE A 127 13.95 -13.81 -4.28
C PHE A 127 13.02 -12.65 -3.89
N ALA A 128 11.98 -12.41 -4.67
CA ALA A 128 10.99 -11.36 -4.38
C ALA A 128 10.24 -11.56 -3.06
N SER A 129 9.87 -12.80 -2.73
CA SER A 129 9.19 -13.13 -1.46
C SER A 129 10.05 -12.86 -0.22
N GLN A 130 11.39 -12.90 -0.33
CA GLN A 130 12.28 -12.52 0.78
C GLN A 130 12.18 -11.02 1.08
N PHE A 131 12.22 -10.17 0.04
CA PHE A 131 12.07 -8.72 0.19
C PHE A 131 10.65 -8.33 0.59
N ALA A 132 9.63 -9.01 0.08
CA ALA A 132 8.24 -8.80 0.50
C ALA A 132 8.06 -9.09 2.00
N ARG A 133 8.65 -10.18 2.52
CA ARG A 133 8.63 -10.48 3.96
C ARG A 133 9.27 -9.38 4.79
N GLU A 134 10.41 -8.83 4.35
CA GLU A 134 11.05 -7.70 5.01
C GLU A 134 10.19 -6.44 4.94
N PHE A 135 9.55 -6.16 3.80
CA PHE A 135 8.58 -5.07 3.67
C PHE A 135 7.48 -5.16 4.74
N PHE A 136 6.84 -6.33 4.88
CA PHE A 136 5.79 -6.53 5.90
C PHE A 136 6.30 -6.46 7.34
N LYS A 137 7.57 -6.78 7.58
CA LYS A 137 8.21 -6.59 8.89
C LYS A 137 8.39 -5.11 9.20
N ILE A 138 8.89 -4.32 8.25
CA ILE A 138 9.05 -2.87 8.41
C ILE A 138 7.68 -2.21 8.54
N LYS A 139 6.71 -2.56 7.70
CA LYS A 139 5.33 -2.06 7.73
C LYS A 139 4.70 -2.20 9.11
N ARG A 140 4.93 -3.32 9.81
CA ARG A 140 4.44 -3.56 11.18
C ARG A 140 5.04 -2.60 12.23
N ALA A 141 6.27 -2.15 11.99
CA ALA A 141 6.98 -1.18 12.83
C ALA A 141 6.72 0.28 12.42
N SER A 142 6.02 0.51 11.31
CA SER A 142 5.66 1.82 10.80
C SER A 142 4.27 2.25 11.28
N ILE A 143 4.00 3.56 11.19
CA ILE A 143 2.66 4.13 11.30
C ILE A 143 2.08 4.39 9.91
N VAL A 144 0.75 4.37 9.78
CA VAL A 144 0.08 4.80 8.55
C VAL A 144 0.21 6.32 8.44
N PHE A 145 0.59 6.83 7.26
CA PHE A 145 0.50 8.25 6.99
C PHE A 145 -0.95 8.60 6.64
N ASP A 146 -1.72 8.93 7.67
CA ASP A 146 -3.10 9.38 7.50
C ASP A 146 -3.12 10.80 6.93
N SER A 147 -3.75 10.96 5.76
CA SER A 147 -4.05 12.26 5.20
C SER A 147 -5.50 12.59 5.51
N LYS A 148 -5.77 13.86 5.82
CA LYS A 148 -7.05 14.38 6.32
C LYS A 148 -8.25 14.24 5.38
N TYR A 149 -8.19 13.39 4.37
CA TYR A 149 -9.22 13.13 3.38
C TYR A 149 -10.00 11.84 3.65
N ILE A 150 -10.10 11.38 4.89
CA ILE A 150 -11.19 10.47 5.28
C ILE A 150 -12.47 11.31 5.34
N PRO A 151 -13.43 11.14 4.42
CA PRO A 151 -14.65 11.94 4.44
C PRO A 151 -15.56 11.39 5.54
N TYR A 152 -15.34 11.83 6.79
CA TYR A 152 -16.14 11.42 7.95
C TYR A 152 -17.64 11.65 7.75
N ASP A 153 -18.03 12.65 6.96
CA ASP A 153 -19.42 12.91 6.58
C ASP A 153 -20.04 11.81 5.69
N SER A 154 -19.21 10.95 5.09
CA SER A 154 -19.61 9.79 4.28
C SER A 154 -19.54 8.47 5.05
N ALA A 155 -19.23 8.50 6.35
CA ALA A 155 -19.12 7.28 7.15
C ALA A 155 -20.50 6.64 7.38
N VAL A 156 -20.52 5.31 7.31
CA VAL A 156 -21.71 4.48 7.46
C VAL A 156 -21.45 3.32 8.42
N TYR A 157 -22.52 2.71 8.92
CA TYR A 157 -22.44 1.41 9.59
C TYR A 157 -22.67 0.31 8.56
N ALA A 158 -21.64 -0.46 8.26
CA ALA A 158 -21.75 -1.68 7.46
C ALA A 158 -22.08 -2.87 8.38
N SER A 159 -22.95 -3.76 7.91
CA SER A 159 -23.32 -4.97 8.65
C SER A 159 -22.26 -6.04 8.44
N VAL A 160 -21.88 -6.75 9.51
CA VAL A 160 -20.99 -7.90 9.41
C VAL A 160 -21.81 -9.09 8.92
N ILE A 161 -21.44 -9.62 7.76
CA ILE A 161 -22.11 -10.76 7.13
C ILE A 161 -21.45 -12.06 7.52
N LYS A 162 -20.12 -12.05 7.63
CA LYS A 162 -19.36 -13.25 7.92
C LYS A 162 -18.04 -12.90 8.59
N THR A 163 -17.58 -13.77 9.47
CA THR A 163 -16.26 -13.68 10.10
C THR A 163 -15.59 -15.04 10.05
N GLY A 164 -14.28 -15.05 10.24
CA GLY A 164 -13.53 -16.28 10.47
C GLY A 164 -12.12 -16.00 10.95
N ASP A 165 -11.52 -16.99 11.57
CA ASP A 165 -10.15 -16.97 12.05
C ASP A 165 -9.23 -17.70 11.04
N PHE A 166 -7.94 -17.39 11.08
CA PHE A 166 -6.93 -18.12 10.31
C PHE A 166 -6.22 -19.14 11.21
N ASP A 167 -6.09 -20.38 10.74
CA ASP A 167 -5.32 -21.43 11.42
C ASP A 167 -3.86 -21.51 10.91
N GLU A 168 -3.51 -20.67 9.94
CA GLU A 168 -2.23 -20.69 9.23
C GLU A 168 -1.15 -19.92 10.02
N GLU A 169 0.03 -20.53 10.17
CA GLU A 169 1.16 -19.92 10.87
C GLU A 169 1.52 -18.54 10.27
N GLY A 170 1.45 -17.49 11.09
CA GLY A 170 1.71 -16.11 10.67
C GLY A 170 0.45 -15.29 10.38
N PHE A 171 -0.72 -15.93 10.27
CA PHE A 171 -2.04 -15.30 10.19
C PHE A 171 -2.93 -15.60 11.40
N ASP A 172 -2.50 -16.49 12.30
CA ASP A 172 -3.13 -16.88 13.58
C ASP A 172 -3.49 -15.70 14.51
N GLN A 173 -2.94 -14.52 14.25
CA GLN A 173 -3.21 -13.28 14.98
C GLN A 173 -4.24 -12.38 14.30
N TYR A 174 -4.87 -12.83 13.21
CA TYR A 174 -5.87 -12.08 12.47
C TYR A 174 -7.18 -12.88 12.40
N CYS A 175 -8.28 -12.15 12.38
CA CYS A 175 -9.53 -12.63 11.84
C CYS A 175 -9.89 -11.82 10.58
N TRP A 176 -10.66 -12.42 9.69
CA TRP A 176 -11.24 -11.72 8.55
C TRP A 176 -12.72 -11.43 8.83
N VAL A 177 -13.20 -10.32 8.28
CA VAL A 177 -14.57 -9.84 8.45
C VAL A 177 -15.11 -9.39 7.10
N GLU A 178 -16.19 -10.01 6.64
CA GLU A 178 -16.96 -9.57 5.48
C GLU A 178 -18.04 -8.61 5.96
N VAL A 179 -18.03 -7.39 5.43
CA VAL A 179 -18.98 -6.32 5.73
C VAL A 179 -19.82 -5.99 4.50
N GLU A 180 -21.06 -5.56 4.72
CA GLU A 180 -22.00 -5.21 3.67
C GLU A 180 -22.81 -3.96 4.00
N GLU A 181 -23.00 -3.11 3.00
CA GLU A 181 -23.94 -1.99 3.05
C GLU A 181 -24.54 -1.78 1.65
N GLY A 182 -25.85 -2.00 1.54
CA GLY A 182 -26.56 -1.92 0.26
C GLY A 182 -26.03 -2.91 -0.78
N ASN A 183 -25.48 -2.36 -1.88
CA ASN A 183 -24.92 -3.12 -3.00
C ASN A 183 -23.39 -3.29 -2.90
N ARG A 184 -22.80 -2.93 -1.76
CA ARG A 184 -21.35 -2.93 -1.51
C ARG A 184 -21.00 -4.02 -0.51
N ILE A 185 -19.96 -4.79 -0.82
CA ILE A 185 -19.32 -5.72 0.12
C ILE A 185 -17.88 -5.28 0.32
N GLY A 186 -17.32 -5.46 1.51
CA GLY A 186 -15.89 -5.26 1.81
C GLY A 186 -15.36 -6.38 2.67
N ILE A 187 -14.04 -6.61 2.63
CA ILE A 187 -13.36 -7.59 3.48
C ILE A 187 -12.30 -6.86 4.31
N LEU A 188 -12.37 -7.01 5.63
CA LEU A 188 -11.42 -6.47 6.59
C LEU A 188 -10.55 -7.59 7.15
N PHE A 189 -9.28 -7.28 7.40
CA PHE A 189 -8.41 -8.11 8.22
C PHE A 189 -8.16 -7.38 9.54
N VAL A 190 -8.62 -7.96 10.65
CA VAL A 190 -8.52 -7.35 11.97
C VAL A 190 -7.50 -8.11 12.80
N TYR A 191 -6.46 -7.41 13.24
CA TYR A 191 -5.37 -7.97 14.02
C TYR A 191 -5.61 -7.91 15.52
N GLY A 192 -5.30 -9.01 16.22
CA GLY A 192 -5.29 -9.09 17.67
C GLY A 192 -6.67 -9.27 18.28
N CYS A 193 -7.63 -9.77 17.51
CA CYS A 193 -8.94 -10.19 17.96
C CYS A 193 -9.34 -11.50 17.30
N TYR A 194 -10.33 -12.18 17.89
CA TYR A 194 -10.95 -13.36 17.29
C TYR A 194 -12.26 -12.98 16.60
N SER A 195 -12.71 -13.84 15.70
CA SER A 195 -13.95 -13.68 14.93
C SER A 195 -15.20 -13.41 15.79
N TYR A 196 -15.24 -13.89 17.04
CA TYR A 196 -16.34 -13.67 17.99
C TYR A 196 -16.28 -12.32 18.73
N ASP A 197 -15.16 -11.60 18.67
CA ASP A 197 -15.02 -10.26 19.25
C ASP A 197 -15.59 -9.17 18.33
N ILE A 198 -15.91 -9.54 17.09
CA ILE A 198 -16.37 -8.62 16.04
C ILE A 198 -17.84 -8.24 16.26
N PRO A 199 -18.20 -6.94 16.32
CA PRO A 199 -19.58 -6.52 16.48
C PRO A 199 -20.40 -6.75 15.21
N ASP A 200 -21.72 -6.93 15.36
CA ASP A 200 -22.65 -7.14 14.22
C ASP A 200 -22.65 -6.01 13.17
N LYS A 201 -22.19 -4.81 13.56
CA LYS A 201 -22.04 -3.64 12.69
C LYS A 201 -20.75 -2.91 13.00
N ILE A 202 -20.08 -2.47 11.95
CA ILE A 202 -18.81 -1.74 12.00
C ILE A 202 -19.01 -0.36 11.40
N PHE A 203 -18.58 0.67 12.14
CA PHE A 203 -18.54 2.04 11.63
C PHE A 203 -17.29 2.25 10.76
N GLY A 204 -17.47 2.86 9.60
CA GLY A 204 -16.36 3.12 8.68
C GLY A 204 -16.81 3.86 7.45
N VAL A 205 -15.91 4.02 6.48
CA VAL A 205 -16.21 4.68 5.22
C VAL A 205 -15.88 3.74 4.07
N TRP A 206 -16.78 3.66 3.10
CA TRP A 206 -16.48 2.99 1.85
C TRP A 206 -15.51 3.88 1.07
N THR A 207 -14.36 3.32 0.75
CA THR A 207 -13.45 3.94 -0.19
C THR A 207 -13.66 3.29 -1.55
N GLU A 208 -13.98 4.11 -2.55
CA GLU A 208 -14.02 3.62 -3.92
C GLU A 208 -12.57 3.32 -4.34
N HIS A 209 -12.34 2.19 -5.00
CA HIS A 209 -11.25 2.14 -5.97
C HIS A 209 -11.54 3.27 -6.95
N ALA A 210 -10.75 4.35 -6.90
CA ALA A 210 -10.97 5.59 -7.64
C ALA A 210 -11.60 5.34 -9.02
N LEU A 211 -12.93 5.45 -9.13
CA LEU A 211 -13.61 5.47 -10.40
C LEU A 211 -13.51 6.89 -10.90
N ASP A 212 -12.53 7.09 -11.75
CA ASP A 212 -12.48 8.19 -12.69
C ASP A 212 -13.89 8.41 -13.29
N THR A 213 -14.53 9.51 -12.91
CA THR A 213 -15.85 9.92 -13.39
C THR A 213 -15.89 10.20 -14.90
N THR A 214 -14.81 9.95 -15.63
CA THR A 214 -14.74 10.09 -17.09
C THR A 214 -14.78 8.78 -17.89
N TYR A 215 -14.69 7.60 -17.25
CA TYR A 215 -14.80 6.32 -17.96
C TYR A 215 -16.24 5.81 -18.08
N SER A 216 -16.90 6.38 -19.08
CA SER A 216 -18.03 5.86 -19.84
C SER A 216 -18.23 4.32 -19.81
N LYS A 217 -19.26 3.89 -19.06
CA LYS A 217 -20.39 3.02 -19.43
C LYS A 217 -20.23 1.59 -19.96
N GLU A 218 -19.05 1.06 -20.29
CA GLU A 218 -19.00 -0.25 -20.99
C GLU A 218 -18.21 -1.39 -20.34
N ASN A 219 -17.50 -1.19 -19.22
CA ASN A 219 -16.91 -2.34 -18.50
C ASN A 219 -16.49 -2.03 -17.05
N PRO A 220 -17.36 -2.25 -16.05
CA PRO A 220 -16.99 -2.11 -14.66
C PRO A 220 -16.33 -3.42 -14.21
N LYS A 221 -14.99 -3.50 -14.23
CA LYS A 221 -14.31 -4.55 -13.46
C LYS A 221 -14.31 -4.18 -11.97
N LEU A 222 -15.51 -4.15 -11.40
CA LEU A 222 -15.72 -4.40 -9.98
C LEU A 222 -15.43 -5.88 -9.79
N ALA A 223 -14.50 -6.24 -8.91
CA ALA A 223 -14.45 -7.62 -8.44
C ALA A 223 -15.79 -7.85 -7.74
N TYR A 224 -16.65 -8.71 -8.29
CA TYR A 224 -17.94 -8.98 -7.65
C TYR A 224 -17.76 -10.10 -6.62
N HIS A 225 -18.29 -9.92 -5.41
CA HIS A 225 -18.43 -10.97 -4.40
C HIS A 225 -19.92 -11.25 -4.20
N ASN A 226 -20.36 -12.50 -4.35
CA ASN A 226 -21.78 -12.89 -4.25
C ASN A 226 -22.75 -12.05 -5.11
N GLY A 227 -22.29 -11.62 -6.30
CA GLY A 227 -23.10 -10.78 -7.22
C GLY A 227 -23.21 -9.31 -6.81
N LYS A 228 -22.55 -8.87 -5.73
CA LYS A 228 -22.42 -7.48 -5.32
C LYS A 228 -21.01 -6.97 -5.60
N ALA A 229 -20.87 -5.66 -5.74
CA ALA A 229 -19.59 -5.05 -6.02
C ALA A 229 -18.73 -5.04 -4.75
N LEU A 230 -17.47 -5.47 -4.87
CA LEU A 230 -16.49 -5.42 -3.78
C LEU A 230 -15.86 -4.03 -3.74
N TYR A 231 -15.80 -3.46 -2.54
CA TYR A 231 -15.23 -2.15 -2.24
C TYR A 231 -14.26 -2.29 -1.07
N ASP A 232 -13.31 -1.36 -1.00
CA ASP A 232 -12.52 -1.17 0.21
C ASP A 232 -13.38 -0.48 1.28
N PHE A 233 -13.21 -0.91 2.52
CA PHE A 233 -13.91 -0.33 3.67
C PHE A 233 -12.87 0.05 4.72
N ASP A 234 -12.72 1.35 4.95
CA ASP A 234 -11.85 1.86 6.00
C ASP A 234 -12.62 1.91 7.32
N CYS A 235 -12.22 1.07 8.26
CA CYS A 235 -12.85 0.97 9.58
C CYS A 235 -12.50 2.20 10.43
N LEU A 236 -13.54 2.91 10.88
CA LEU A 236 -13.47 4.05 11.81
C LEU A 236 -14.02 3.69 13.20
N ASP A 237 -14.43 2.45 13.41
CA ASP A 237 -15.06 1.99 14.64
C ASP A 237 -14.08 2.03 15.82
N SER A 238 -14.37 2.88 16.80
CA SER A 238 -13.55 3.01 18.01
C SER A 238 -13.46 1.74 18.87
N ARG A 239 -14.40 0.80 18.73
CA ARG A 239 -14.32 -0.51 19.40
C ARG A 239 -13.31 -1.43 18.73
N LEU A 240 -13.13 -1.25 17.43
CA LEU A 240 -12.15 -1.97 16.65
C LEU A 240 -10.80 -1.26 16.57
N SER A 241 -10.72 0.03 16.91
CA SER A 241 -9.46 0.79 16.83
C SER A 241 -8.37 0.32 17.81
N SER A 242 -8.74 -0.40 18.88
CA SER A 242 -7.78 -1.13 19.73
C SER A 242 -7.15 -2.31 19.01
N TYR A 243 -7.84 -2.85 18.02
CA TYR A 243 -7.38 -3.89 17.11
C TYR A 243 -6.88 -3.22 15.82
N ARG A 244 -5.82 -3.74 15.19
CA ARG A 244 -5.27 -3.08 14.01
C ARG A 244 -5.96 -3.63 12.77
N VAL A 245 -6.78 -2.82 12.09
CA VAL A 245 -7.32 -3.18 10.77
C VAL A 245 -6.23 -2.96 9.72
N LYS A 246 -5.98 -3.94 8.86
CA LYS A 246 -4.89 -3.93 7.87
C LYS A 246 -5.39 -3.91 6.43
#